data_AF-A0A3D1F4J1-F1
#
_entry.id   AF-A0A3D1F4J1-F1
#
_cell.length_a   1.000
_cell.length_b   1.000
_cell.length_c   1.000
_cell.angle_alpha   90.00
_cell.angle_beta   90.00
_cell.angle_gamma   90.00
#
_symmetry.space_group_name_H-M   'P 1'
#
loop_
_entity.id
_entity.type
_entity.pdbx_description
1 polymer ?
#
loop_
_entity_poly.entity_id
_entity_poly.type
_entity_poly.pdbx_seq_one_letter_code
_entity_poly.pdbx_strand_id
1 'polypeptide(L)'
;MSLYNYGQSIDKDALPSIKAKLYTGHEDDAPWRAEAAARIEQHRKADLQITVVDAQGNPVPNATVDVNMTRHGFRWGTAVYRWFFYGMNPRNAEYQKRAAELFNFAVLENGMKWGTWESGAKNRKAISEAIRWAKNNNIAMRGHTLVWPSFNRSPERLKQLRYEPEKLRDEIRKHITD
;
A
#
# COMPACT_ATOMS: atom_id res chain seq x y z
N MET A 1 -19.99 2.09 21.03
CA MET A 1 -19.95 1.68 19.61
C MET A 1 -20.73 0.38 19.52
N SER A 2 -21.80 0.34 18.74
CA SER A 2 -22.70 -0.82 18.64
C SER A 2 -22.54 -1.46 17.26
N LEU A 3 -22.41 -2.79 17.22
CA LEU A 3 -22.40 -3.57 15.98
C LEU A 3 -23.79 -4.16 15.79
N TYR A 4 -24.47 -3.80 14.70
CA TYR A 4 -25.81 -4.30 14.35
C TYR A 4 -25.68 -5.41 13.29
N ASN A 5 -26.17 -6.61 13.58
CA ASN A 5 -26.24 -7.72 12.64
C ASN A 5 -27.67 -7.79 12.07
N TYR A 6 -27.82 -7.38 10.81
CA TYR A 6 -29.12 -7.37 10.12
C TYR A 6 -29.49 -8.71 9.46
N GLY A 7 -28.64 -9.74 9.58
CA GLY A 7 -28.86 -11.03 8.91
C GLY A 7 -28.93 -10.91 7.39
N GLN A 8 -29.63 -11.84 6.73
CA GLN A 8 -29.91 -11.79 5.29
C GLN A 8 -31.29 -11.20 4.96
N SER A 9 -32.05 -10.75 5.98
CA SER A 9 -33.44 -10.35 5.86
C SER A 9 -33.64 -8.88 5.51
N ILE A 10 -32.58 -8.07 5.53
CA ILE A 10 -32.62 -6.66 5.15
C ILE A 10 -31.93 -6.52 3.80
N ASP A 11 -32.64 -5.90 2.85
CA ASP A 11 -32.07 -5.51 1.57
C ASP A 11 -30.86 -4.58 1.81
N LYS A 12 -29.75 -4.81 1.11
CA LYS A 12 -28.55 -3.97 1.20
C LYS A 12 -28.88 -2.49 0.93
N ASP A 13 -29.88 -2.21 0.10
CA ASP A 13 -30.27 -0.85 -0.28
C ASP A 13 -31.10 -0.17 0.83
N ALA A 14 -31.65 -0.95 1.77
CA ALA A 14 -32.33 -0.47 2.97
C ALA A 14 -31.36 -0.25 4.15
N LEU A 15 -30.11 -0.69 4.05
CA LEU A 15 -29.11 -0.43 5.08
C LEU A 15 -28.77 1.07 5.13
N PRO A 16 -28.49 1.63 6.33
CA PRO A 16 -27.99 2.98 6.45
C PRO A 16 -26.71 3.16 5.63
N SER A 17 -26.86 3.78 4.46
CA SER A 17 -25.76 4.11 3.57
C SER A 17 -25.27 5.50 3.93
N ILE A 18 -23.99 5.60 4.29
CA ILE A 18 -23.28 6.87 4.10
C ILE A 18 -23.18 7.00 2.59
N LYS A 19 -24.09 7.75 1.96
CA LYS A 19 -23.94 8.12 0.55
C LYS A 19 -22.56 8.74 0.44
N ALA A 20 -21.61 7.99 -0.14
CA ALA A 20 -20.27 8.48 -0.32
C ALA A 20 -20.41 9.84 -1.01
N LYS A 21 -19.69 10.85 -0.54
CA LYS A 21 -19.53 12.06 -1.34
C LYS A 21 -18.71 11.63 -2.55
N LEU A 22 -19.42 11.22 -3.60
CA LEU A 22 -18.80 10.84 -4.86
C LEU A 22 -18.12 12.08 -5.41
N TYR A 23 -16.89 11.91 -5.88
CA TYR A 23 -16.14 13.03 -6.44
C TYR A 23 -16.68 13.35 -7.84
N THR A 24 -16.58 14.61 -8.26
CA THR A 24 -16.96 15.00 -9.63
C THR A 24 -16.13 14.20 -10.64
N GLY A 25 -16.77 13.55 -11.62
CA GLY A 25 -16.11 12.64 -12.56
C GLY A 25 -16.04 11.18 -12.10
N HIS A 26 -16.75 10.78 -11.05
CA HIS A 26 -16.83 9.37 -10.64
C HIS A 26 -17.69 8.52 -11.57
N GLU A 27 -18.56 9.16 -12.36
CA GLU A 27 -19.54 8.54 -13.24
C GLU A 27 -18.86 7.52 -14.17
N ASP A 28 -19.54 6.41 -14.47
CA ASP A 28 -18.96 5.31 -15.25
C ASP A 28 -18.59 5.74 -16.69
N ASP A 29 -19.24 6.79 -17.20
CA ASP A 29 -19.04 7.40 -18.51
C ASP A 29 -18.23 8.70 -18.48
N ALA A 30 -17.62 9.05 -17.33
CA ALA A 30 -16.82 10.27 -17.22
C ALA A 30 -15.72 10.32 -18.31
N PRO A 31 -15.57 11.42 -19.07
CA PRO A 31 -14.68 11.48 -20.26
C PRO A 31 -13.23 11.05 -20.01
N TRP A 32 -12.69 11.37 -18.82
CA TRP A 32 -11.31 11.01 -18.45
C TRP A 32 -11.07 9.49 -18.45
N ARG A 33 -12.11 8.66 -18.31
CA ARG A 33 -12.00 7.19 -18.33
C ARG A 33 -11.62 6.70 -19.72
N ALA A 34 -12.23 7.25 -20.77
CA ALA A 34 -11.88 6.91 -22.16
C ALA A 34 -10.43 7.33 -22.47
N GLU A 35 -10.02 8.53 -22.05
CA GLU A 35 -8.64 8.97 -22.20
C GLU A 35 -7.66 8.11 -21.37
N ALA A 36 -8.04 7.68 -20.18
CA ALA A 36 -7.23 6.81 -19.34
C ALA A 36 -7.06 5.43 -19.99
N ALA A 37 -8.12 4.87 -20.59
CA ALA A 37 -8.06 3.64 -21.35
C ALA A 37 -7.09 3.76 -22.53
N ALA A 38 -7.17 4.85 -23.31
CA ALA A 38 -6.23 5.11 -24.41
C ALA A 38 -4.77 5.18 -23.92
N ARG A 39 -4.50 5.88 -22.81
CA ARG A 39 -3.16 5.93 -22.19
C ARG A 39 -2.70 4.56 -21.66
N ILE A 40 -3.61 3.70 -21.20
CA ILE A 40 -3.27 2.34 -20.77
C ILE A 40 -2.81 1.51 -21.96
N GLU A 41 -3.55 1.54 -23.08
CA GLU A 41 -3.14 0.86 -24.32
C GLU A 41 -1.76 1.35 -24.78
N GLN A 42 -1.55 2.66 -24.77
CA GLN A 42 -0.32 3.26 -25.30
C GLN A 42 0.91 3.08 -24.38
N HIS A 43 0.74 3.17 -23.06
CA HIS A 43 1.87 3.28 -22.13
C HIS A 43 2.00 2.15 -21.11
N ARG A 44 0.98 1.29 -20.99
CA ARG A 44 0.91 0.25 -19.94
C ARG A 44 0.65 -1.15 -20.48
N LYS A 45 0.54 -1.29 -21.80
CA LYS A 45 0.50 -2.56 -22.51
C LYS A 45 1.65 -2.63 -23.50
N ALA A 46 1.98 -3.85 -23.90
CA ALA A 46 2.96 -4.17 -24.91
C ALA A 46 2.54 -5.48 -25.59
N ASP A 47 2.95 -5.64 -26.84
CA ASP A 47 2.70 -6.87 -27.57
C ASP A 47 3.62 -7.99 -27.06
N LEU A 48 3.07 -9.19 -26.95
CA LEU A 48 3.80 -10.41 -26.60
C LEU A 48 3.73 -11.38 -27.78
N GLN A 49 4.87 -11.64 -28.42
CA GLN A 49 4.98 -12.64 -29.47
C GLN A 49 5.62 -13.92 -28.90
N ILE A 50 4.99 -15.07 -29.15
CA ILE A 50 5.46 -16.38 -28.70
C ILE A 50 5.69 -17.27 -29.92
N THR A 51 6.89 -17.82 -30.05
CA THR A 51 7.26 -18.78 -31.09
C THR A 51 7.69 -20.09 -30.43
N VAL A 52 7.04 -21.19 -30.78
CA VAL A 52 7.36 -22.52 -30.27
C VAL A 52 8.16 -23.28 -31.32
N VAL A 53 9.34 -23.76 -30.96
CA VAL A 53 10.25 -24.49 -31.86
C VAL A 53 10.67 -25.83 -31.27
N ASP A 54 10.99 -26.80 -32.14
CA ASP A 54 11.61 -28.07 -31.75
C ASP A 54 13.11 -27.92 -31.44
N ALA A 55 13.78 -29.04 -31.13
CA ALA A 55 15.22 -29.05 -30.82
C ALA A 55 16.11 -28.69 -32.03
N GLN A 56 15.56 -28.72 -33.24
CA GLN A 56 16.23 -28.38 -34.49
C GLN A 56 15.92 -26.95 -34.95
N GLY A 57 15.08 -26.22 -34.21
CA GLY A 57 14.66 -24.84 -34.51
C GLY A 57 13.46 -24.73 -35.46
N ASN A 58 12.79 -25.84 -35.81
CA ASN A 58 11.61 -25.77 -36.68
C ASN A 58 10.37 -25.38 -35.87
N PRO A 59 9.47 -24.53 -36.42
CA PRO A 59 8.22 -24.19 -35.75
C PRO A 59 7.34 -25.42 -35.48
N VAL A 60 6.80 -25.52 -34.28
CA VAL A 60 5.84 -26.57 -33.91
C VAL A 60 4.43 -26.11 -34.31
N PRO A 61 3.76 -26.77 -35.27
CA PRO A 61 2.42 -26.37 -35.68
C PRO A 61 1.39 -26.71 -34.60
N ASN A 62 0.36 -25.86 -34.47
CA ASN A 62 -0.78 -26.07 -33.56
C ASN A 62 -0.37 -26.27 -32.08
N ALA A 63 0.75 -25.70 -31.65
CA ALA A 63 1.15 -25.73 -30.25
C ALA A 63 0.10 -25.02 -29.37
N THR A 64 -0.27 -25.64 -28.25
CA THR A 64 -1.09 -24.99 -27.22
C THR A 64 -0.18 -24.26 -26.24
N VAL A 65 -0.47 -22.98 -25.98
CA VAL A 65 0.33 -22.12 -25.10
C VAL A 65 -0.58 -21.49 -24.06
N ASP A 66 -0.27 -21.73 -22.78
CA ASP A 66 -0.90 -21.08 -21.63
C ASP A 66 0.02 -20.02 -21.03
N VAL A 67 -0.49 -18.79 -20.89
CA VAL A 67 0.27 -17.67 -20.32
C VAL A 67 -0.41 -17.19 -19.06
N ASN A 68 0.32 -17.22 -17.94
CA ASN A 68 -0.17 -16.77 -16.64
C ASN A 68 0.72 -15.65 -16.08
N MET A 69 0.12 -14.52 -15.71
CA MET A 69 0.84 -13.43 -15.04
C MET A 69 1.16 -13.83 -13.59
N THR A 70 2.44 -13.95 -13.26
CA THR A 70 2.90 -14.33 -11.91
C THR A 70 3.03 -13.13 -10.97
N ARG A 71 3.36 -11.95 -11.51
CA ARG A 71 3.48 -10.70 -10.74
C ARG A 71 3.29 -9.50 -11.66
N HIS A 72 2.64 -8.46 -11.14
CA HIS A 72 2.52 -7.20 -11.84
C HIS A 72 3.77 -6.31 -11.61
N GLY A 73 4.25 -5.62 -12.66
CA GLY A 73 5.35 -4.63 -12.54
C GLY A 73 4.90 -3.31 -11.90
N PHE A 74 3.69 -2.85 -12.21
CA PHE A 74 3.00 -1.80 -11.46
C PHE A 74 2.81 -2.17 -9.98
N ARG A 75 2.98 -1.17 -9.11
CA ARG A 75 2.86 -1.29 -7.65
C ARG A 75 1.39 -1.23 -7.22
N TRP A 76 0.84 -2.38 -6.85
CA TRP A 76 -0.45 -2.55 -6.21
C TRP A 76 -0.23 -2.78 -4.71
N GLY A 77 -0.71 -1.87 -3.87
CA GLY A 77 -0.33 -1.88 -2.46
C GLY A 77 -1.39 -1.43 -1.49
N THR A 78 -1.09 -1.65 -0.21
CA THR A 78 -1.96 -1.33 0.93
C THR A 78 -1.17 -0.73 2.09
N ALA A 79 -1.88 -0.12 3.04
CA ALA A 79 -1.31 0.22 4.34
C ALA A 79 -1.36 -1.02 5.26
N VAL A 80 -0.29 -1.27 6.01
CA VAL A 80 -0.20 -2.37 6.98
C VAL A 80 0.14 -1.87 8.38
N TYR A 81 -0.46 -2.51 9.39
CA TYR A 81 -0.22 -2.18 10.79
C TYR A 81 0.99 -2.94 11.34
N ARG A 82 1.98 -2.19 11.84
CA ARG A 82 3.30 -2.74 12.28
C ARG A 82 3.22 -3.91 13.26
N TRP A 83 2.20 -3.96 14.12
CA TRP A 83 2.12 -4.98 15.16
C TRP A 83 1.66 -6.34 14.65
N PHE A 84 1.12 -6.44 13.42
CA PHE A 84 0.89 -7.74 12.78
C PHE A 84 2.19 -8.45 12.38
N PHE A 85 3.34 -7.80 12.50
CA PHE A 85 4.67 -8.36 12.18
C PHE A 85 5.52 -8.55 13.44
N TYR A 86 4.95 -8.34 14.63
CA TYR A 86 5.66 -8.41 15.90
C TYR A 86 4.96 -9.33 16.90
N GLY A 87 5.74 -10.20 17.56
CA GLY A 87 5.22 -11.15 18.55
C GLY A 87 4.50 -12.35 17.92
N MET A 88 3.94 -13.21 18.78
CA MET A 88 3.39 -14.52 18.39
C MET A 88 1.86 -14.55 18.49
N ASN A 89 1.18 -13.63 17.81
CA ASN A 89 -0.29 -13.69 17.70
C ASN A 89 -0.69 -14.62 16.53
N PRO A 90 -1.53 -15.65 16.73
CA PRO A 90 -1.95 -16.56 15.66
C PRO A 90 -2.57 -15.87 14.45
N ARG A 91 -3.24 -14.72 14.63
CA ARG A 91 -3.85 -13.95 13.53
C ARG A 91 -2.83 -13.25 12.63
N ASN A 92 -1.59 -13.07 13.10
CA ASN A 92 -0.54 -12.41 12.34
C ASN A 92 -0.19 -13.18 11.07
N ALA A 93 -0.10 -14.52 11.15
CA ALA A 93 0.31 -15.35 10.03
C ALA A 93 -0.66 -15.25 8.83
N GLU A 94 -1.96 -15.33 9.09
CA GLU A 94 -2.98 -15.20 8.03
C GLU A 94 -2.97 -13.79 7.43
N TYR A 95 -2.86 -12.74 8.26
CA TYR A 95 -2.74 -11.37 7.77
C TYR A 95 -1.53 -11.18 6.84
N GLN A 96 -0.36 -11.65 7.29
CA GLN A 96 0.89 -11.58 6.52
C GLN A 96 0.78 -12.34 5.19
N LYS A 97 0.20 -13.54 5.22
CA LYS A 97 -0.05 -14.35 4.03
C LYS A 97 -0.93 -13.61 3.03
N ARG A 98 -2.11 -13.13 3.46
CA ARG A 98 -3.03 -12.41 2.56
C ARG A 98 -2.45 -11.13 2.02
N ALA A 99 -1.70 -10.39 2.83
CA ALA A 99 -1.02 -9.19 2.37
C ALA A 99 0.00 -9.51 1.27
N ALA A 100 0.75 -10.61 1.38
CA ALA A 100 1.72 -11.02 0.38
C ALA A 100 1.09 -11.63 -0.88
N GLU A 101 -0.06 -12.31 -0.76
CA GLU A 101 -0.83 -12.83 -1.90
C GLU A 101 -1.43 -11.72 -2.75
N LEU A 102 -1.88 -10.63 -2.13
CA LEU A 102 -2.67 -9.59 -2.79
C LEU A 102 -1.86 -8.38 -3.24
N PHE A 103 -0.72 -8.10 -2.62
CA PHE A 103 0.01 -6.84 -2.81
C PHE A 103 1.50 -7.04 -3.07
N ASN A 104 2.05 -6.18 -3.94
CA ASN A 104 3.48 -6.09 -4.21
C ASN A 104 4.09 -4.77 -3.69
N PHE A 105 3.28 -3.94 -3.03
CA PHE A 105 3.69 -2.67 -2.41
C PHE A 105 3.02 -2.45 -1.05
N ALA A 106 3.71 -1.82 -0.09
CA ALA A 106 3.14 -1.55 1.22
C ALA A 106 3.61 -0.23 1.85
N VAL A 107 2.82 0.29 2.77
CA VAL A 107 3.17 1.43 3.65
C VAL A 107 2.86 1.05 5.09
N LEU A 108 3.70 1.44 6.05
CA LEU A 108 3.35 1.28 7.47
C LEU A 108 2.44 2.42 7.91
N GLU A 109 1.18 2.11 8.26
CA GLU A 109 0.13 3.09 8.59
C GLU A 109 0.63 4.28 9.42
N ASN A 110 1.00 4.01 10.67
CA ASN A 110 1.51 4.98 11.63
C ASN A 110 2.93 4.66 12.08
N GLY A 111 3.49 3.53 11.63
CA GLY A 111 4.73 2.98 12.16
C GLY A 111 5.91 3.92 11.97
N MET A 112 6.05 4.51 10.79
CA MET A 112 7.18 5.37 10.44
C MET A 112 6.89 6.87 10.60
N LYS A 113 5.81 7.24 11.29
CA LYS A 113 5.57 8.65 11.64
C LYS A 113 6.51 9.05 12.77
N TRP A 114 7.01 10.28 12.71
CA TRP A 114 8.00 10.82 13.65
C TRP A 114 7.73 10.44 15.13
N GLY A 115 6.55 10.75 15.66
CA GLY A 115 6.22 10.42 17.06
C GLY A 115 6.26 8.92 17.37
N THR A 116 5.82 8.06 16.44
CA THR A 116 5.88 6.60 16.62
C THR A 116 7.32 6.10 16.56
N TRP A 117 8.14 6.64 15.65
CA TRP A 117 9.55 6.28 15.51
C TRP A 117 10.35 6.55 16.79
N GLU A 118 10.06 7.66 17.47
CA GLU A 118 10.70 8.06 18.72
C GLU A 118 10.10 7.40 19.97
N SER A 119 8.94 6.75 19.86
CA SER A 119 8.26 6.10 21.00
C SER A 119 8.92 4.81 21.52
N GLY A 120 10.21 4.62 21.26
CA GLY A 120 11.05 3.61 21.89
C GLY A 120 11.35 2.36 21.05
N ALA A 121 12.29 1.56 21.57
CA ALA A 121 12.88 0.42 20.88
C ALA A 121 11.87 -0.66 20.42
N LYS A 122 10.77 -0.85 21.18
CA LYS A 122 9.73 -1.82 20.82
C LYS A 122 9.03 -1.45 19.51
N ASN A 123 8.75 -0.15 19.28
CA ASN A 123 8.17 0.33 18.03
C ASN A 123 9.14 0.16 16.87
N ARG A 124 10.41 0.58 17.07
CA ARG A 124 11.47 0.40 16.07
C ARG A 124 11.65 -1.07 15.68
N LYS A 125 11.62 -1.99 16.65
CA LYS A 125 11.68 -3.43 16.39
C LYS A 125 10.50 -3.93 15.56
N ALA A 126 9.26 -3.56 15.90
CA ALA A 126 8.08 -3.94 15.11
C ALA A 126 8.11 -3.40 13.68
N ILE A 127 8.62 -2.18 13.48
CA ILE A 127 8.83 -1.58 12.15
C ILE A 127 9.88 -2.38 11.37
N SER A 128 11.02 -2.71 11.98
CA SER A 128 12.07 -3.50 11.34
C SER A 128 11.61 -4.90 10.95
N GLU A 129 10.81 -5.57 11.77
CA GLU A 129 10.22 -6.87 11.42
C GLU A 129 9.27 -6.76 10.22
N ALA A 130 8.44 -5.72 10.17
CA ALA A 130 7.55 -5.49 9.02
C ALA A 130 8.33 -5.22 7.73
N ILE A 131 9.42 -4.44 7.81
CA ILE A 131 10.31 -4.18 6.67
C ILE A 131 10.99 -5.48 6.21
N ARG A 132 11.46 -6.32 7.15
CA ARG A 132 12.07 -7.61 6.84
C ARG A 132 11.06 -8.56 6.17
N TRP A 133 9.84 -8.64 6.68
CA TRP A 133 8.76 -9.41 6.07
C TRP A 133 8.51 -8.95 4.63
N ALA A 134 8.40 -7.63 4.39
CA ALA A 134 8.15 -7.10 3.06
C ALA A 134 9.29 -7.46 2.10
N LYS A 135 10.55 -7.28 2.53
CA LYS A 135 11.74 -7.68 1.77
C LYS A 135 11.70 -9.18 1.41
N ASN A 136 11.38 -10.04 2.37
CA ASN A 136 11.33 -11.49 2.16
C ASN A 136 10.20 -11.92 1.21
N ASN A 137 9.16 -11.11 1.04
CA ASN A 137 8.04 -11.35 0.11
C ASN A 137 8.17 -10.55 -1.20
N ASN A 138 9.32 -9.92 -1.44
CA ASN A 138 9.58 -9.03 -2.59
C ASN A 138 8.59 -7.84 -2.69
N ILE A 139 8.04 -7.41 -1.55
CA ILE A 139 7.10 -6.30 -1.45
C ILE A 139 7.90 -5.00 -1.25
N ALA A 140 7.78 -4.09 -2.20
CA ALA A 140 8.39 -2.77 -2.06
C ALA A 140 7.66 -1.97 -0.98
N MET A 141 8.38 -1.14 -0.22
CA MET A 141 7.76 -0.31 0.81
C MET A 141 8.05 1.16 0.60
N ARG A 142 7.08 2.01 0.96
CA ARG A 142 7.28 3.46 1.10
C ARG A 142 7.30 3.84 2.57
N GLY A 143 8.29 4.64 2.95
CA GLY A 143 8.33 5.32 4.24
C GLY A 143 7.26 6.40 4.34
N HIS A 144 6.51 6.40 5.45
CA HIS A 144 5.48 7.39 5.73
C HIS A 144 5.46 7.71 7.24
N THR A 145 6.04 8.82 7.69
CA THR A 145 6.75 9.88 6.96
C THR A 145 7.75 10.53 7.90
N LEU A 146 8.86 11.05 7.36
CA LEU A 146 9.87 11.77 8.14
C LEU A 146 9.28 13.05 8.75
N VAL A 147 8.58 13.85 7.94
CA VAL A 147 7.94 15.10 8.40
C VAL A 147 6.49 15.13 7.95
N TRP A 148 5.59 15.48 8.87
CA TRP A 148 4.20 15.82 8.55
C TRP A 148 4.02 17.32 8.78
N PRO A 149 3.50 18.10 7.80
CA PRO A 149 3.23 19.53 7.96
C PRO A 149 2.02 19.81 8.87
N SER A 150 2.04 19.30 10.11
CA SER A 150 1.03 19.53 11.13
C SER A 150 1.62 19.28 12.51
N PHE A 151 1.57 20.29 13.40
CA PHE A 151 2.01 20.13 14.78
C PHE A 151 1.22 19.04 15.53
N ASN A 152 -0.04 18.80 15.17
CA ASN A 152 -0.87 17.73 15.75
C ASN A 152 -0.43 16.31 15.32
N ARG A 153 0.50 16.21 14.35
CA ARG A 153 1.03 14.95 13.83
C ARG A 153 2.54 14.81 14.05
N SER A 154 3.12 15.70 14.85
CA SER A 154 4.53 15.76 15.18
C SER A 154 4.74 15.70 16.70
N PRO A 155 5.95 15.41 17.19
CA PRO A 155 6.24 15.47 18.62
C PRO A 155 5.90 16.84 19.22
N GLU A 156 5.35 16.86 20.44
CA GLU A 156 4.86 18.10 21.09
C GLU A 156 5.96 19.17 21.22
N ARG A 157 7.22 18.76 21.37
CA ARG A 157 8.37 19.69 21.40
C ARG A 157 8.46 20.59 20.17
N LEU A 158 8.05 20.13 18.97
CA LEU A 158 8.09 20.96 17.76
C LEU A 158 7.04 22.08 17.79
N LYS A 159 5.91 21.86 18.47
CA LYS A 159 4.84 22.87 18.60
C LYS A 159 5.28 24.05 19.47
N GLN A 160 6.19 23.81 20.40
CA GLN A 160 6.80 24.85 21.23
C GLN A 160 7.71 25.77 20.38
N LEU A 161 8.33 25.22 19.33
CA LEU A 161 9.23 25.94 18.41
C LEU A 161 8.51 26.67 17.26
N ARG A 162 7.17 26.74 17.27
CA ARG A 162 6.39 27.25 16.11
C ARG A 162 6.69 28.71 15.70
N TYR A 163 7.22 29.50 16.62
CA TYR A 163 7.64 30.89 16.39
C TYR A 163 9.18 31.04 16.40
N GLU A 164 9.92 29.93 16.37
CA GLU A 164 11.39 29.89 16.38
C GLU A 164 11.89 29.13 15.14
N PRO A 165 11.81 29.73 13.94
CA PRO A 165 11.96 29.02 12.66
C PRO A 165 13.32 28.33 12.48
N GLU A 166 14.41 28.94 12.97
CA GLU A 166 15.76 28.34 12.89
C GLU A 166 15.85 27.10 13.78
N LYS A 167 15.40 27.18 15.04
CA LYS A 167 15.40 26.03 15.96
C LYS A 167 14.51 24.90 15.45
N LEU A 168 13.32 25.24 14.92
CA LEU A 168 12.43 24.26 14.30
C LEU A 168 13.10 23.56 13.12
N ARG A 169 13.81 24.32 12.27
CA ARG A 169 14.54 23.78 11.12
C ARG A 169 15.66 22.83 11.55
N ASP A 170 16.41 23.19 12.59
CA ASP A 170 17.50 22.36 13.11
C ASP A 170 16.98 21.03 13.69
N GLU A 171 15.88 21.06 14.46
CA GLU A 171 15.24 19.84 14.96
C GLU A 171 14.72 18.94 13.83
N ILE A 172 14.15 19.52 12.76
CA ILE A 172 13.73 18.76 11.57
C ILE A 172 14.92 18.11 10.88
N ARG A 173 16.00 18.85 10.66
CA ARG A 173 17.21 18.32 10.02
C ARG A 173 17.81 17.18 10.83
N LYS A 174 17.94 17.36 12.14
CA LYS A 174 18.44 16.34 13.06
C LYS A 174 17.62 15.05 12.97
N HIS A 175 16.29 15.15 12.91
CA HIS A 175 15.43 13.98 12.79
C HIS A 175 15.57 13.26 11.44
N ILE A 176 15.70 13.99 10.34
CA ILE A 176 15.82 13.37 9.00
C ILE A 176 17.07 12.50 8.89
N THR A 177 18.10 12.79 9.67
CA THR A 177 19.41 12.11 9.62
C THR A 177 19.67 11.10 10.75
N ASP A 178 18.74 10.92 11.72
CA ASP A 178 18.82 9.89 12.79
C ASP A 178 18.50 8.49 12.26
#